data_AF-A0A967ZA02-F1
#
_entry.id   AF-A0A967ZA02-F1
#
_cell.length_a   1.000
_cell.length_b   1.000
_cell.length_c   1.000
_cell.angle_alpha   90.00
_cell.angle_beta   90.00
_cell.angle_gamma   90.00
#
_symmetry.space_group_name_H-M   'P 1'
#
loop_
_entity.id
_entity.type
_entity.pdbx_description
1 polymer ?
#
loop_
_entity_poly.entity_id
_entity_poly.type
_entity_poly.pdbx_seq_one_letter_code
_entity_poly.pdbx_strand_id
1 'polypeptide(L)'
;MTEQRSGTPDRESELEPEYSLRGFWKPRYWPVWIVWAWLTLMARLPFPWQIKIGKRLGRALMPMLERQRTAAQRNLAICFPELDAQQQRELVTKHFEAYGASLSEMGLGWNTSLEKLKKLIHVEGKEHLDAALADGKGVILFTAHFTCLEVGVAILEDLCSNCGCMYRPQRDEMFDTMILRGRSRFAKRQIDKNNVRALMRSLRSAMAIAYLPDHTYTGSHSELIPFFGEP
;
A
#
# COMPACT_ATOMS: atom_id res chain seq x y z
N MET A 1 -26.90 -42.77 27.07
CA MET A 1 -25.71 -43.15 26.29
C MET A 1 -26.01 -42.78 24.85
N THR A 2 -25.98 -41.54 24.38
CA THR A 2 -25.06 -40.39 24.59
C THR A 2 -23.61 -40.73 24.30
N GLU A 3 -23.19 -40.49 23.06
CA GLU A 3 -21.84 -40.09 22.63
C GLU A 3 -22.00 -39.46 21.23
N GLN A 4 -22.27 -38.16 21.15
CA GLN A 4 -21.30 -37.07 20.95
C GLN A 4 -20.42 -37.25 19.70
N ARG A 5 -20.84 -36.52 18.65
CA ARG A 5 -20.02 -36.08 17.53
C ARG A 5 -18.79 -35.35 18.09
N SER A 6 -17.60 -35.89 17.90
CA SER A 6 -16.36 -35.17 18.18
C SER A 6 -16.18 -34.08 17.12
N GLY A 7 -16.42 -32.84 17.54
CA GLY A 7 -15.95 -31.68 16.81
C GLY A 7 -14.43 -31.64 16.86
N THR A 8 -13.78 -31.65 15.70
CA THR A 8 -12.42 -31.15 15.57
C THR A 8 -12.46 -29.63 15.82
N PRO A 9 -11.79 -29.11 16.86
CA PRO A 9 -11.55 -27.69 16.91
C PRO A 9 -10.38 -27.41 15.96
N ASP A 10 -10.67 -26.87 14.77
CA ASP A 10 -9.67 -26.15 13.97
C ASP A 10 -9.26 -24.90 14.76
N ARG A 11 -8.40 -25.11 15.76
CA ARG A 11 -7.53 -24.08 16.30
C ARG A 11 -6.32 -24.03 15.38
N GLU A 12 -6.47 -23.40 14.22
CA GLU A 12 -5.34 -22.66 13.66
C GLU A 12 -4.98 -21.63 14.74
N SER A 13 -3.98 -21.94 15.56
CA SER A 13 -3.31 -20.95 16.38
C SER A 13 -2.75 -19.92 15.39
N GLU A 14 -3.44 -18.79 15.26
CA GLU A 14 -2.93 -17.58 14.62
C GLU A 14 -1.71 -17.10 15.42
N LEU A 15 -0.59 -17.82 15.29
CA LEU A 15 0.72 -17.27 15.59
C LEU A 15 0.91 -16.18 14.54
N GLU A 16 0.86 -14.92 14.99
CA GLU A 16 1.24 -13.77 14.18
C GLU A 16 2.55 -14.11 13.46
N PRO A 17 2.59 -14.13 12.13
CA PRO A 17 3.77 -14.54 11.38
C PRO A 17 4.96 -13.68 11.80
N GLU A 18 6.03 -14.33 12.29
CA GLU A 18 7.24 -13.63 12.68
C GLU A 18 7.97 -13.15 11.43
N TYR A 19 7.71 -11.90 11.01
CA TYR A 19 8.37 -11.27 9.87
C TYR A 19 9.82 -10.86 10.20
N SER A 20 10.67 -11.85 10.45
CA SER A 20 12.06 -11.65 10.86
C SER A 20 12.95 -11.35 9.66
N LEU A 21 13.71 -10.24 9.75
CA LEU A 21 14.71 -9.88 8.74
C LEU A 21 16.08 -10.54 8.96
N ARG A 22 16.23 -11.35 10.03
CA ARG A 22 17.52 -11.91 10.46
C ARG A 22 18.16 -12.90 9.47
N GLY A 23 17.42 -13.39 8.48
CA GLY A 23 17.93 -14.32 7.46
C GLY A 23 18.56 -13.67 6.23
N PHE A 24 18.44 -12.34 6.06
CA PHE A 24 18.72 -11.67 4.79
C PHE A 24 20.12 -11.03 4.70
N TRP A 25 21.19 -11.73 5.05
CA TRP A 25 22.56 -11.16 5.04
C TRP A 25 23.35 -11.39 3.74
N LYS A 26 22.84 -12.22 2.84
CA LYS A 26 23.53 -12.56 1.58
C LYS A 26 23.73 -11.30 0.70
N PRO A 27 24.83 -11.21 -0.07
CA PRO A 27 25.12 -10.03 -0.93
C PRO A 27 23.98 -9.62 -1.88
N ARG A 28 23.15 -10.58 -2.33
CA ARG A 28 21.97 -10.30 -3.16
C ARG A 28 21.00 -9.29 -2.53
N TYR A 29 20.96 -9.19 -1.21
CA TYR A 29 20.05 -8.32 -0.45
C TYR A 29 20.66 -6.98 -0.04
N TRP A 30 21.95 -6.75 -0.30
CA TRP A 30 22.59 -5.48 0.08
C TRP A 30 21.90 -4.24 -0.50
N PRO A 31 21.41 -4.24 -1.76
CA PRO A 31 20.65 -3.09 -2.27
C PRO A 31 19.38 -2.81 -1.46
N VAL A 32 18.67 -3.86 -1.04
CA VAL A 32 17.44 -3.74 -0.23
C VAL A 32 17.77 -3.20 1.17
N TRP A 33 18.89 -3.62 1.77
CA TRP A 33 19.38 -3.05 3.04
C TRP A 33 19.75 -1.58 2.93
N ILE A 34 20.38 -1.16 1.82
CA ILE A 34 20.70 0.25 1.58
C ILE A 34 19.42 1.08 1.53
N VAL A 35 18.41 0.60 0.79
CA VAL A 35 17.09 1.24 0.75
C VAL A 35 16.46 1.28 2.14
N TRP A 36 16.47 0.17 2.89
CA TRP A 36 15.92 0.14 4.24
C TRP A 36 16.61 1.13 5.19
N ALA A 37 17.95 1.19 5.17
CA ALA A 37 18.72 2.13 5.97
C ALA A 37 18.37 3.57 5.61
N TRP A 38 18.23 3.87 4.31
CA TRP A 38 17.78 5.17 3.83
C TRP A 38 16.38 5.51 4.35
N LEU A 39 15.40 4.61 4.21
CA LEU A 39 14.03 4.80 4.71
C LEU A 39 13.99 5.10 6.21
N THR A 40 14.77 4.34 6.98
CA THR A 40 14.84 4.48 8.44
C THR A 40 15.53 5.79 8.86
N LEU A 41 16.52 6.26 8.08
CA LEU A 41 17.17 7.54 8.31
C LEU A 41 16.23 8.70 7.97
N MET A 42 15.56 8.63 6.82
CA MET A 42 14.59 9.65 6.39
C MET A 42 13.46 9.81 7.40
N ALA A 43 12.94 8.71 7.95
CA ALA A 43 11.87 8.75 8.95
C ALA A 43 12.23 9.53 10.24
N ARG A 44 13.52 9.77 10.51
CA ARG A 44 13.98 10.57 11.67
C ARG A 44 14.08 12.07 11.40
N LEU A 45 14.06 12.50 10.15
CA LEU A 45 14.14 13.92 9.79
C LEU A 45 12.78 14.61 9.99
N PRO A 46 12.71 15.95 10.09
CA PRO A 46 11.44 16.66 10.07
C PRO A 46 10.72 16.47 8.72
N PHE A 47 9.40 16.32 8.74
CA PHE A 47 8.58 16.03 7.56
C PHE A 47 8.87 16.91 6.33
N PRO A 48 9.04 18.25 6.43
CA PRO A 48 9.34 19.08 5.26
C PRO A 48 10.67 18.71 4.57
N TRP A 49 11.68 18.29 5.34
CA TRP A 49 12.96 17.85 4.81
C TRP A 49 12.84 16.50 4.11
N GLN A 50 12.05 15.59 4.67
CA GLN A 50 11.79 14.29 4.05
C GLN A 50 11.19 14.47 2.65
N ILE A 51 10.13 15.26 2.53
CA ILE A 51 9.47 15.54 1.26
C ILE A 51 10.43 16.26 0.30
N LYS A 52 11.17 17.27 0.78
CA LYS A 52 12.12 18.02 -0.07
C LYS A 52 13.24 17.14 -0.62
N ILE A 53 13.82 16.27 0.22
CA ILE A 53 14.88 15.34 -0.18
C ILE A 53 14.31 14.30 -1.16
N GLY A 54 13.17 13.70 -0.84
CA GLY A 54 12.49 12.74 -1.70
C GLY A 54 12.18 13.30 -3.08
N LYS A 55 11.58 14.50 -3.16
CA LYS A 55 11.30 15.17 -4.45
C LYS A 55 12.57 15.40 -5.27
N ARG A 56 13.64 15.90 -4.64
CA ARG A 56 14.93 16.12 -5.32
C ARG A 56 15.54 14.82 -5.81
N LEU A 57 15.49 13.76 -5.01
CA LEU A 57 15.97 12.44 -5.39
C LEU A 57 15.18 11.89 -6.59
N GLY A 58 13.85 11.95 -6.53
CA GLY A 58 12.98 11.49 -7.61
C GLY A 58 13.25 12.22 -8.93
N ARG A 59 13.39 13.56 -8.88
CA ARG A 59 13.79 14.36 -10.05
C ARG A 59 15.17 13.99 -10.56
N ALA A 60 16.14 13.77 -9.68
CA ALA A 60 17.51 13.42 -10.06
C ALA A 60 17.62 12.01 -10.70
N LEU A 61 16.79 11.06 -10.25
CA LEU A 61 16.77 9.69 -10.77
C LEU A 61 15.89 9.53 -12.02
N MET A 62 15.00 10.48 -12.30
CA MET A 62 14.11 10.45 -13.47
C MET A 62 14.83 10.13 -14.81
N PRO A 63 16.02 10.70 -15.13
CA PRO A 63 16.72 10.37 -16.37
C PRO A 63 17.22 8.92 -16.44
N MET A 64 17.45 8.27 -15.29
CA MET A 64 17.92 6.88 -15.20
C MET A 64 16.76 5.87 -15.27
N LEU A 65 15.53 6.32 -15.05
CA LEU A 65 14.32 5.49 -14.99
C LEU A 65 13.52 5.57 -16.30
N GLU A 66 14.18 5.27 -17.42
CA GLU A 66 13.62 5.45 -18.77
C GLU A 66 12.29 4.70 -18.96
N ARG A 67 12.21 3.43 -18.53
CA ARG A 67 11.00 2.62 -18.67
C ARG A 67 9.80 3.25 -17.94
N GLN A 68 10.01 3.68 -16.70
CA GLN A 68 8.97 4.33 -15.89
C GLN A 68 8.59 5.68 -16.49
N ARG A 69 9.56 6.42 -17.01
CA ARG A 69 9.32 7.74 -17.62
C ARG A 69 8.47 7.62 -18.87
N THR A 70 8.80 6.67 -19.75
CA THR A 70 8.02 6.40 -20.96
C THR A 70 6.60 5.95 -20.64
N ALA A 71 6.42 5.13 -19.60
CA ALA A 71 5.09 4.75 -19.14
C ALA A 71 4.29 5.95 -18.60
N ALA A 72 4.90 6.77 -17.73
CA ALA A 72 4.26 7.97 -17.19
C ALA A 72 3.88 8.97 -18.29
N GLN A 73 4.75 9.20 -19.27
CA GLN A 73 4.47 10.06 -20.43
C GLN A 73 3.26 9.58 -21.23
N ARG A 74 3.20 8.28 -21.54
CA ARG A 74 2.07 7.69 -22.29
C ARG A 74 0.78 7.76 -21.50
N ASN A 75 0.82 7.37 -20.22
CA ASN A 75 -0.36 7.41 -19.36
C ASN A 75 -0.90 8.84 -19.23
N LEU A 76 -0.04 9.84 -19.03
CA LEU A 76 -0.47 11.23 -18.93
C LEU A 76 -1.02 11.80 -20.24
N ALA A 77 -0.47 11.40 -21.39
CA ALA A 77 -1.00 11.80 -22.68
C ALA A 77 -2.41 11.22 -22.95
N ILE A 78 -2.67 10.00 -22.46
CA ILE A 78 -3.99 9.35 -22.53
C ILE A 78 -4.97 9.96 -21.53
N CYS A 79 -4.54 10.14 -20.27
CA CYS A 79 -5.41 10.64 -19.20
C CYS A 79 -5.75 12.13 -19.32
N PHE A 80 -4.84 12.92 -19.90
CA PHE A 80 -4.95 14.38 -19.97
C PHE A 80 -4.61 14.92 -21.38
N PRO A 81 -5.37 14.51 -22.40
CA PRO A 81 -5.13 14.90 -23.80
C PRO A 81 -5.32 16.41 -24.05
N GLU A 82 -6.00 17.11 -23.15
CA GLU A 82 -6.22 18.56 -23.18
C GLU A 82 -4.97 19.38 -22.82
N LEU A 83 -3.96 18.76 -22.19
CA LEU A 83 -2.73 19.43 -21.81
C LEU A 83 -1.76 19.50 -22.98
N ASP A 84 -1.09 20.65 -23.14
CA ASP A 84 -0.04 20.80 -24.13
C ASP A 84 1.22 19.98 -23.76
N ALA A 85 2.14 19.84 -24.73
CA ALA A 85 3.34 19.03 -24.54
C ALA A 85 4.26 19.55 -23.42
N GLN A 86 4.24 20.85 -23.10
CA GLN A 86 5.03 21.42 -22.02
C GLN A 86 4.40 21.10 -20.67
N GLN A 87 3.09 21.27 -20.54
CA GLN A 87 2.32 20.93 -19.35
C GLN A 87 2.44 19.43 -19.03
N GLN A 88 2.36 18.55 -20.03
CA GLN A 88 2.57 17.11 -19.84
C GLN A 88 3.99 16.80 -19.33
N ARG A 89 5.04 17.43 -19.88
CA ARG A 89 6.43 17.26 -19.40
C ARG A 89 6.61 17.73 -17.96
N GLU A 90 5.98 18.83 -17.59
CA GLU A 90 5.99 19.34 -16.22
C GLU A 90 5.27 18.38 -15.27
N LEU A 91 4.15 17.80 -15.70
CA LEU A 91 3.41 16.83 -14.89
C LEU A 91 4.18 15.51 -14.71
N VAL A 92 4.89 15.04 -15.75
CA VAL A 92 5.84 13.92 -15.62
C VAL A 92 6.90 14.25 -14.57
N THR A 93 7.47 15.46 -14.61
CA THR A 93 8.49 15.87 -13.65
C THR A 93 7.93 15.88 -12.22
N LYS A 94 6.72 16.42 -12.02
CA LYS A 94 6.02 16.42 -10.72
C LYS A 94 5.68 15.01 -10.26
N HIS A 95 5.33 14.11 -11.16
CA HIS A 95 5.10 12.69 -10.86
C HIS A 95 6.38 12.05 -10.31
N PHE A 96 7.54 12.26 -10.93
CA PHE A 96 8.81 11.72 -10.43
C PHE A 96 9.22 12.35 -9.09
N GLU A 97 8.93 13.63 -8.87
CA GLU A 97 9.10 14.24 -7.55
C GLU A 97 8.21 13.55 -6.49
N ALA A 98 6.94 13.31 -6.80
CA ALA A 98 6.02 12.61 -5.90
C ALA A 98 6.45 11.16 -5.67
N TYR A 99 6.94 10.48 -6.71
CA TYR A 99 7.47 9.12 -6.63
C TYR A 99 8.76 9.04 -5.78
N GLY A 100 9.61 10.07 -5.80
CA GLY A 100 10.74 10.15 -4.88
C GLY A 100 10.31 10.45 -3.44
N ALA A 101 9.29 11.30 -3.25
CA ALA A 101 8.71 11.58 -1.94
C ALA A 101 8.03 10.35 -1.33
N SER A 102 7.42 9.48 -2.15
CA SER A 102 6.77 8.25 -1.68
C SER A 102 7.72 7.30 -0.96
N LEU A 103 9.01 7.28 -1.33
CA LEU A 103 10.02 6.52 -0.59
C LEU A 103 10.14 7.05 0.83
N SER A 104 10.21 8.38 1.01
CA SER A 104 10.23 8.96 2.36
C SER A 104 8.95 8.67 3.13
N GLU A 105 7.79 8.74 2.48
CA GLU A 105 6.49 8.41 3.06
C GLU A 105 6.37 6.94 3.47
N MET A 106 6.94 6.01 2.70
CA MET A 106 7.06 4.60 3.05
C MET A 106 7.91 4.43 4.33
N GLY A 107 9.02 5.16 4.42
CA GLY A 107 9.84 5.22 5.63
C GLY A 107 9.05 5.70 6.84
N LEU A 108 8.22 6.75 6.67
CA LEU A 108 7.31 7.23 7.71
C LEU A 108 6.33 6.16 8.15
N GLY A 109 5.58 5.57 7.22
CA GLY A 109 4.59 4.54 7.54
C GLY A 109 5.21 3.38 8.30
N TRP A 110 6.34 2.84 7.83
CA TRP A 110 6.91 1.62 8.38
C TRP A 110 7.78 1.81 9.63
N ASN A 111 8.33 3.00 9.88
CA ASN A 111 9.27 3.23 10.99
C ASN A 111 8.80 4.28 12.03
N THR A 112 7.63 4.90 11.84
CA THR A 112 7.12 5.94 12.75
C THR A 112 5.93 5.44 13.56
N SER A 113 5.76 5.94 14.79
CA SER A 113 4.58 5.62 15.62
C SER A 113 3.30 6.26 15.08
N LEU A 114 2.15 5.63 15.36
CA LEU A 114 0.84 6.14 14.97
C LEU A 114 0.60 7.57 15.47
N GLU A 115 0.96 7.86 16.72
CA GLU A 115 0.79 9.20 17.32
C GLU A 115 1.50 10.32 16.55
N LYS A 116 2.68 10.04 15.98
CA LYS A 116 3.41 11.02 15.19
C LYS A 116 2.78 11.18 13.80
N LEU A 117 2.33 10.08 13.19
CA LEU A 117 1.65 10.11 11.90
C LEU A 117 0.34 10.91 11.97
N LYS A 118 -0.44 10.73 13.04
CA LYS A 118 -1.68 11.49 13.26
C LYS A 118 -1.50 13.01 13.26
N LYS A 119 -0.32 13.52 13.61
CA LYS A 119 -0.02 14.96 13.58
C LYS A 119 0.23 15.50 12.16
N LEU A 120 0.46 14.61 11.19
CA LEU A 120 0.76 14.94 9.80
C LEU A 120 -0.44 14.72 8.87
N ILE A 121 -1.52 14.15 9.38
CA ILE A 121 -2.61 13.60 8.57
C ILE A 121 -3.92 14.25 8.98
N HIS A 122 -4.67 14.67 7.96
CA HIS A 122 -6.04 15.11 8.09
C HIS A 122 -6.94 14.10 7.38
N VAL A 123 -8.06 13.74 8.00
CA VAL A 123 -9.03 12.79 7.47
C VAL A 123 -10.35 13.53 7.32
N GLU A 124 -10.86 13.56 6.09
CA GLU A 124 -12.17 14.13 5.74
C GLU A 124 -13.13 12.99 5.39
N GLY A 125 -14.41 13.10 5.78
CA GLY A 125 -15.44 12.11 5.46
C GLY A 125 -15.41 10.83 6.30
N LYS A 126 -14.79 10.86 7.50
CA LYS A 126 -14.73 9.69 8.41
C LYS A 126 -16.12 9.19 8.80
N GLU A 127 -17.09 10.09 8.90
CA GLU A 127 -18.49 9.79 9.19
C GLU A 127 -19.10 8.76 8.22
N HIS A 128 -18.65 8.70 6.97
CA HIS A 128 -19.11 7.70 6.00
C HIS A 128 -18.61 6.29 6.35
N LEU A 129 -17.36 6.19 6.81
CA LEU A 129 -16.80 4.93 7.28
C LEU A 129 -17.52 4.48 8.57
N ASP A 130 -17.71 5.40 9.51
CA ASP A 130 -18.39 5.10 10.78
C ASP A 130 -19.82 4.60 10.55
N ALA A 131 -20.56 5.26 9.65
CA ALA A 131 -21.90 4.83 9.26
C ALA A 131 -21.90 3.44 8.60
N ALA A 132 -20.97 3.18 7.68
CA ALA A 132 -20.87 1.88 7.02
C ALA A 132 -20.48 0.74 8.00
N LEU A 133 -19.65 1.03 9.01
CA LEU A 133 -19.29 0.08 10.05
C LEU A 133 -20.44 -0.18 11.03
N ALA A 134 -21.28 0.83 11.31
CA ALA A 134 -22.42 0.72 12.21
C ALA A 134 -23.48 -0.31 11.72
N ASP A 135 -23.56 -0.53 10.41
CA ASP A 135 -24.40 -1.57 9.80
C ASP A 135 -23.96 -3.01 10.14
N GLY A 136 -22.82 -3.19 10.81
CA GLY A 136 -22.29 -4.50 11.19
C GLY A 136 -21.83 -5.37 10.00
N LYS A 137 -21.65 -4.75 8.83
CA LYS A 137 -21.17 -5.40 7.61
C LYS A 137 -19.70 -5.06 7.37
N GLY A 138 -19.00 -5.90 6.60
CA GLY A 138 -17.65 -5.57 6.13
C GLY A 138 -17.68 -4.38 5.17
N VAL A 139 -16.63 -3.57 5.23
CA VAL A 139 -16.50 -2.36 4.42
C VAL A 139 -15.35 -2.56 3.43
N ILE A 140 -15.57 -2.18 2.17
CA ILE A 140 -14.48 -2.08 1.19
C ILE A 140 -13.99 -0.64 1.20
N LEU A 141 -12.76 -0.43 1.67
CA LEU A 141 -12.06 0.83 1.54
C LEU A 141 -11.42 0.89 0.16
N PHE A 142 -12.16 1.40 -0.81
CA PHE A 142 -11.75 1.47 -2.20
C PHE A 142 -10.72 2.57 -2.41
N THR A 143 -9.54 2.23 -2.92
CA THR A 143 -8.45 3.19 -3.18
C THR A 143 -7.63 2.77 -4.41
N ALA A 144 -6.61 3.53 -4.75
CA ALA A 144 -5.69 3.24 -5.86
C ALA A 144 -4.23 3.36 -5.40
N HIS A 145 -3.27 2.96 -6.25
CA HIS A 145 -1.85 3.03 -5.96
C HIS A 145 -1.30 4.47 -6.06
N PHE A 146 -1.75 5.34 -5.14
CA PHE A 146 -1.20 6.67 -4.97
C PHE A 146 0.14 6.64 -4.20
N THR A 147 0.93 7.71 -4.32
CA THR A 147 2.30 7.78 -3.76
C THR A 147 2.33 7.65 -2.24
N CYS A 148 1.31 8.14 -1.54
CA CYS A 148 1.23 8.10 -0.07
C CYS A 148 0.61 6.82 0.50
N LEU A 149 0.54 5.72 -0.28
CA LEU A 149 -0.15 4.49 0.10
C LEU A 149 0.22 3.96 1.49
N GLU A 150 1.51 3.87 1.82
CA GLU A 150 1.94 3.30 3.10
C GLU A 150 1.60 4.18 4.30
N VAL A 151 1.48 5.50 4.10
CA VAL A 151 0.95 6.41 5.13
C VAL A 151 -0.56 6.18 5.30
N GLY A 152 -1.29 5.97 4.20
CA GLY A 152 -2.70 5.60 4.24
C GLY A 152 -2.95 4.27 4.95
N VAL A 153 -2.11 3.26 4.72
CA VAL A 153 -2.18 1.99 5.46
C VAL A 153 -1.89 2.20 6.94
N ALA A 154 -0.92 3.06 7.27
CA ALA A 154 -0.52 3.29 8.65
C ALA A 154 -1.59 3.97 9.53
N ILE A 155 -2.56 4.65 8.94
CA ILE A 155 -3.70 5.22 9.69
C ILE A 155 -4.92 4.32 9.74
N LEU A 156 -4.93 3.20 9.01
CA LEU A 156 -6.11 2.32 8.97
C LEU A 156 -6.55 1.88 10.37
N GLU A 157 -5.59 1.59 11.26
CA GLU A 157 -5.88 1.23 12.64
C GLU A 157 -6.60 2.34 13.42
N ASP A 158 -6.23 3.61 13.18
CA ASP A 158 -6.88 4.78 13.80
C ASP A 158 -8.28 5.03 13.23
N LEU A 159 -8.48 4.71 11.95
CA LEU A 159 -9.77 4.82 11.28
C LEU A 159 -10.72 3.69 11.70
N CYS A 160 -10.21 2.47 11.80
CA CYS A 160 -10.96 1.27 12.14
C CYS A 160 -10.03 0.22 12.75
N SER A 161 -10.32 -0.19 13.98
CA SER A 161 -9.51 -1.19 14.69
C SER A 161 -9.63 -2.60 14.09
N ASN A 162 -10.64 -2.89 13.28
CA ASN A 162 -10.82 -4.17 12.59
C ASN A 162 -10.62 -3.99 11.08
N CYS A 163 -9.39 -3.67 10.69
CA CYS A 163 -9.03 -3.42 9.31
C CYS A 163 -7.97 -4.40 8.77
N GLY A 164 -8.01 -4.63 7.47
CA GLY A 164 -7.02 -5.35 6.70
C GLY A 164 -6.79 -4.70 5.35
N CYS A 165 -5.84 -5.22 4.59
CA CYS A 165 -5.56 -4.75 3.24
C CYS A 165 -5.31 -5.90 2.29
N MET A 166 -5.58 -5.66 1.01
CA MET A 166 -5.18 -6.57 -0.05
C MET A 166 -3.67 -6.44 -0.31
N TYR A 167 -3.04 -7.56 -0.62
CA TYR A 167 -1.61 -7.71 -0.74
C TYR A 167 -1.23 -8.48 -2.01
N ARG A 168 -0.09 -8.12 -2.59
CA ARG A 168 0.50 -8.87 -3.70
C ARG A 168 1.92 -9.28 -3.29
N PRO A 169 2.24 -10.59 -3.29
CA PRO A 169 3.59 -11.05 -3.04
C PRO A 169 4.60 -10.41 -3.99
N GLN A 170 5.73 -9.97 -3.45
CA GLN A 170 6.86 -9.42 -4.18
C GLN A 170 7.85 -10.53 -4.56
N ARG A 171 8.63 -10.29 -5.62
CA ARG A 171 9.63 -11.26 -6.08
C ARG A 171 10.86 -11.35 -5.18
N ASP A 172 11.25 -10.24 -4.57
CA ASP A 172 12.35 -10.20 -3.62
C ASP A 172 11.84 -10.51 -2.22
N GLU A 173 12.28 -11.63 -1.66
CA GLU A 173 11.82 -12.17 -0.36
C GLU A 173 12.07 -11.20 0.80
N MET A 174 13.17 -10.45 0.78
CA MET A 174 13.48 -9.50 1.85
C MET A 174 12.51 -8.32 1.77
N PHE A 175 12.32 -7.77 0.57
CA PHE A 175 11.40 -6.66 0.37
C PHE A 175 9.94 -7.05 0.67
N ASP A 176 9.53 -8.25 0.27
CA ASP A 176 8.24 -8.86 0.63
C ASP A 176 8.04 -8.89 2.15
N THR A 177 9.02 -9.44 2.87
CA THR A 177 9.00 -9.54 4.34
C THR A 177 8.94 -8.15 4.98
N MET A 178 9.62 -7.16 4.43
CA MET A 178 9.60 -5.78 4.94
C MET A 178 8.23 -5.13 4.79
N ILE A 179 7.55 -5.31 3.65
CA ILE A 179 6.19 -4.78 3.45
C ILE A 179 5.24 -5.44 4.46
N LEU A 180 5.28 -6.77 4.53
CA LEU A 180 4.42 -7.52 5.43
C LEU A 180 4.62 -7.07 6.88
N ARG A 181 5.87 -6.94 7.32
CA ARG A 181 6.22 -6.42 8.65
C ARG A 181 5.77 -4.98 8.88
N GLY A 182 5.96 -4.11 7.89
CA GLY A 182 5.63 -2.69 8.00
C GLY A 182 4.12 -2.48 8.16
N ARG A 183 3.34 -3.24 7.38
CA ARG A 183 1.87 -3.16 7.36
C ARG A 183 1.22 -3.91 8.51
N SER A 184 1.80 -5.00 9.02
CA SER A 184 1.23 -5.75 10.17
C SER A 184 1.13 -4.93 11.45
N ARG A 185 1.84 -3.79 11.51
CA ARG A 185 1.72 -2.81 12.59
C ARG A 185 0.35 -2.14 12.66
N PHE A 186 -0.40 -2.11 11.56
CA PHE A 186 -1.64 -1.32 11.43
C PHE A 186 -2.77 -2.08 10.73
N ALA A 187 -2.46 -3.07 9.88
CA ALA A 187 -3.42 -3.93 9.23
C ALA A 187 -3.39 -5.31 9.88
N LYS A 188 -4.51 -5.71 10.50
CA LYS A 188 -4.67 -7.02 11.15
C LYS A 188 -4.59 -8.19 10.17
N ARG A 189 -4.92 -7.95 8.90
CA ARG A 189 -4.88 -8.98 7.87
C ARG A 189 -4.34 -8.43 6.55
N GLN A 190 -3.43 -9.18 5.95
CA GLN A 190 -2.91 -8.92 4.61
C GLN A 190 -3.35 -10.07 3.70
N ILE A 191 -4.34 -9.81 2.84
CA ILE A 191 -5.01 -10.84 2.05
C ILE A 191 -4.40 -10.87 0.65
N ASP A 192 -3.88 -12.02 0.22
CA ASP A 192 -3.38 -12.17 -1.15
C ASP A 192 -4.47 -11.79 -2.16
N LYS A 193 -4.10 -10.98 -3.16
CA LYS A 193 -5.02 -10.48 -4.19
C LYS A 193 -5.77 -11.57 -4.96
N ASN A 194 -5.22 -12.77 -5.02
CA ASN A 194 -5.83 -13.92 -5.70
C ASN A 194 -6.74 -14.74 -4.76
N ASN A 195 -6.72 -14.46 -3.45
CA ASN A 195 -7.51 -15.19 -2.45
C ASN A 195 -8.85 -14.51 -2.16
N VAL A 196 -9.73 -14.50 -3.17
CA VAL A 196 -11.09 -13.93 -3.09
C VAL A 196 -11.90 -14.56 -1.94
N ARG A 197 -11.70 -15.85 -1.65
CA ARG A 197 -12.40 -16.52 -0.54
C ARG A 197 -12.02 -15.92 0.82
N ALA A 198 -10.75 -15.62 1.06
CA ALA A 198 -10.30 -14.97 2.28
C ALA A 198 -10.81 -13.52 2.39
N LEU A 199 -10.85 -12.79 1.28
CA LEU A 199 -11.49 -11.47 1.22
C LEU A 199 -12.96 -11.54 1.66
N MET A 200 -13.74 -12.43 1.03
CA MET A 200 -15.16 -12.60 1.35
C MET A 200 -15.42 -13.07 2.78
N ARG A 201 -14.55 -13.92 3.34
CA ARG A 201 -14.64 -14.31 4.76
C ARG A 201 -14.40 -13.13 5.70
N SER A 202 -13.41 -12.29 5.40
CA SER A 202 -13.07 -11.12 6.21
C SER A 202 -14.17 -10.05 6.15
N LEU A 203 -14.77 -9.82 4.99
CA LEU A 203 -15.93 -8.92 4.87
C LEU A 203 -17.15 -9.45 5.64
N ARG A 204 -17.38 -10.77 5.64
CA ARG A 204 -18.46 -11.38 6.45
C ARG A 204 -18.23 -11.29 7.96
N SER A 205 -16.99 -11.13 8.40
CA SER A 205 -16.64 -10.89 9.82
C SER A 205 -16.59 -9.40 10.17
N ALA A 206 -17.31 -8.54 9.43
CA ALA A 206 -17.37 -7.09 9.65
C ALA A 206 -15.98 -6.39 9.66
N MET A 207 -15.03 -6.90 8.87
CA MET A 207 -13.71 -6.26 8.71
C MET A 207 -13.75 -5.22 7.60
N ALA A 208 -13.08 -4.08 7.80
CA ALA A 208 -12.81 -3.12 6.75
C ALA A 208 -11.58 -3.55 5.93
N ILE A 209 -11.68 -3.67 4.61
CA ILE A 209 -10.58 -4.10 3.76
C ILE A 209 -10.20 -3.02 2.75
N ALA A 210 -8.96 -2.53 2.82
CA ALA A 210 -8.37 -1.69 1.80
C ALA A 210 -8.14 -2.50 0.51
N TYR A 211 -8.79 -2.07 -0.58
CA TYR A 211 -8.73 -2.71 -1.88
C TYR A 211 -8.30 -1.73 -2.96
N LEU A 212 -7.29 -2.14 -3.75
CA LEU A 212 -6.66 -1.35 -4.80
C LEU A 212 -6.83 -2.05 -6.17
N PRO A 213 -7.91 -1.77 -6.92
CA PRO A 213 -8.24 -2.45 -8.17
C PRO A 213 -7.74 -1.74 -9.44
N ASP A 214 -6.88 -0.73 -9.31
CA ASP A 214 -6.35 0.10 -10.40
C ASP A 214 -5.22 -0.57 -11.22
N HIS A 215 -4.87 -1.82 -10.89
CA HIS A 215 -3.99 -2.62 -11.73
C HIS A 215 -4.78 -3.51 -12.69
N THR A 216 -4.22 -3.74 -13.87
CA THR A 216 -4.81 -4.63 -14.87
C THR A 216 -4.95 -6.05 -14.32
N TYR A 217 -6.17 -6.58 -14.42
CA TYR A 217 -6.48 -7.99 -14.23
C TYR A 217 -6.70 -8.63 -15.61
N THR A 218 -6.18 -9.84 -15.80
CA THR A 218 -6.35 -10.59 -17.04
C THR A 218 -6.95 -11.96 -16.74
N GLY A 219 -7.83 -12.45 -17.61
CA GLY A 219 -8.39 -13.81 -17.53
C GLY A 219 -9.91 -13.86 -17.65
N SER A 220 -10.49 -15.01 -17.30
CA SER A 220 -11.91 -15.31 -17.44
C SER A 220 -12.84 -14.55 -16.48
N HIS A 221 -12.26 -13.84 -15.50
CA HIS A 221 -13.00 -13.11 -14.46
C HIS A 221 -12.64 -11.61 -14.46
N SER A 222 -12.25 -11.07 -15.61
CA SER A 222 -12.03 -9.64 -15.83
C SER A 222 -12.98 -9.14 -16.91
N GLU A 223 -13.48 -7.93 -16.71
CA GLU A 223 -14.28 -7.20 -17.70
C GLU A 223 -13.48 -6.01 -18.22
N LEU A 224 -13.67 -5.68 -19.50
CA LEU A 224 -13.05 -4.53 -20.14
C LEU A 224 -13.93 -3.31 -19.84
N ILE A 225 -13.42 -2.38 -19.03
CA ILE A 225 -14.17 -1.23 -18.53
C ILE A 225 -13.43 0.04 -18.95
N PRO A 226 -14.12 1.01 -19.58
CA PRO A 226 -13.47 2.25 -19.99
C PRO A 226 -12.80 2.98 -18.82
N PHE A 227 -11.54 3.35 -19.00
CA PHE A 227 -10.76 4.16 -18.08
C PHE A 227 -10.10 5.32 -18.84
N PHE A 228 -10.44 6.56 -18.48
CA PHE A 228 -10.08 7.75 -19.27
C PHE A 228 -10.56 7.72 -20.73
N GLY A 229 -11.67 7.03 -20.99
CA GLY A 229 -12.23 6.90 -22.35
C GLY A 229 -11.57 5.81 -23.21
N GLU A 230 -10.50 5.18 -22.71
CA GLU A 230 -9.87 4.01 -23.33
C GLU A 230 -10.47 2.71 -22.75
N PRO A 231 -10.75 1.69 -23.57
CA PRO A 231 -11.37 0.44 -23.12
C PRO A 231 -10.46 -0.41 -22.21
#